data_AF-A0A1G1BXK3-F1
#
_entry.id   AF-A0A1G1BXK3-F1
#
_cell.length_a   1.000
_cell.length_b   1.000
_cell.length_c   1.000
_cell.angle_alpha   90.00
_cell.angle_beta   90.00
_cell.angle_gamma   90.00
#
_symmetry.space_group_name_H-M   'P 1'
#
loop_
_entity.id
_entity.type
_entity.pdbx_description
1 polymer ?
#
loop_
_entity_poly.entity_id
_entity_poly.type
_entity_poly.pdbx_seq_one_letter_code
_entity_poly.pdbx_strand_id
1 'polypeptide(L)'
;MAVDREKFRTGIPVLDQQRDQLLDTIERLLDLCKRGQIAEGTLEAEAGAVIDYAVEHFDAEEYLMQLAQYPYFAQHVSKHDEFRDQIETVLVELRTCRWGEVGTLRLATFLVQWFCQHVQAHDVKLATFLKAMILEEPSASEALAARSPATRSWLCRMLCGQAGLRELVAQSEWVG
;
A
#
# COMPACT_ATOMS: atom_id res chain seq x y z
N MET A 1 17.32 9.40 -5.20
CA MET A 1 17.23 9.44 -3.73
C MET A 1 17.09 8.01 -3.27
N ALA A 2 17.91 7.55 -2.32
CA ALA A 2 17.69 6.26 -1.70
C ALA A 2 16.59 6.44 -0.65
N VAL A 3 15.50 5.69 -0.77
CA VAL A 3 14.43 5.67 0.24
C VAL A 3 14.94 4.88 1.44
N ASP A 4 14.90 5.47 2.63
CA ASP A 4 15.34 4.81 3.86
C ASP A 4 14.28 3.81 4.33
N ARG A 5 14.37 2.57 3.81
CA ARG A 5 13.40 1.49 4.02
C ARG A 5 13.21 1.13 5.50
N GLU A 6 14.24 1.33 6.32
CA GLU A 6 14.19 0.98 7.74
C GLU A 6 13.20 1.87 8.51
N LYS A 7 13.11 3.16 8.13
CA LYS A 7 12.12 4.09 8.71
C LYS A 7 10.68 3.72 8.39
N PHE A 8 10.49 2.82 7.43
CA PHE A 8 9.19 2.36 6.98
C PHE A 8 8.87 0.95 7.46
N ARG A 9 9.69 0.34 8.31
CA ARG A 9 9.35 -0.96 8.89
C ARG A 9 8.25 -0.81 9.94
N THR A 10 7.12 -1.43 9.63
CA THR A 10 5.97 -1.62 10.51
C THR A 10 6.22 -2.75 11.50
N GLY A 11 7.15 -3.67 11.21
CA GLY A 11 7.41 -4.88 11.99
C GLY A 11 6.34 -5.97 11.82
N ILE A 12 5.43 -5.78 10.87
CA ILE A 12 4.45 -6.76 10.44
C ILE A 12 4.94 -7.29 9.09
N PRO A 13 5.44 -8.54 9.01
CA PRO A 13 6.16 -9.05 7.84
C PRO A 13 5.42 -8.87 6.52
N VAL A 14 4.10 -9.09 6.52
CA VAL A 14 3.28 -8.99 5.31
C VAL A 14 3.16 -7.55 4.79
N LEU A 15 2.99 -6.56 5.67
CA LEU A 15 2.91 -5.15 5.29
C LEU A 15 4.29 -4.62 4.87
N ASP A 16 5.33 -5.03 5.58
CA ASP A 16 6.71 -4.68 5.28
C ASP A 16 7.15 -5.22 3.91
N GLN A 17 6.72 -6.45 3.56
CA GLN A 17 6.96 -7.02 2.24
C GLN A 17 6.24 -6.23 1.14
N GLN A 18 4.98 -5.82 1.36
CA GLN A 18 4.26 -5.03 0.36
C GLN A 18 4.90 -3.67 0.13
N ARG A 19 5.34 -3.01 1.20
CA ARG A 19 6.03 -1.71 1.11
C ARG A 19 7.36 -1.84 0.37
N ASP A 20 8.12 -2.90 0.62
CA ASP A 20 9.35 -3.18 -0.13
C ASP A 20 9.06 -3.35 -1.63
N GLN A 21 8.02 -4.11 -1.98
CA GLN A 21 7.64 -4.34 -3.37
C GLN A 21 7.16 -3.05 -4.06
N LEU A 22 6.37 -2.21 -3.38
CA LEU A 22 5.95 -0.91 -3.91
C LEU A 22 7.16 0.03 -4.10
N LEU A 23 8.08 0.09 -3.14
CA LEU A 23 9.32 0.85 -3.28
C LEU A 23 10.19 0.35 -4.43
N ASP A 24 10.31 -0.98 -4.61
CA ASP A 24 11.02 -1.56 -5.74
C ASP A 24 10.41 -1.13 -7.08
N THR A 25 9.07 -1.13 -7.19
CA THR A 25 8.39 -0.71 -8.41
C THR A 25 8.62 0.79 -8.71
N ILE A 26 8.58 1.63 -7.67
CA ILE A 26 8.83 3.08 -7.78
C ILE A 26 10.29 3.36 -8.17
N GLU A 27 11.25 2.65 -7.56
CA GLU A 27 12.67 2.79 -7.87
C GLU A 27 12.97 2.38 -9.31
N ARG A 28 12.37 1.29 -9.80
CA ARG A 28 12.47 0.88 -11.21
C ARG A 28 11.94 1.97 -12.16
N LEU A 29 10.77 2.55 -11.87
CA LEU A 29 10.20 3.62 -12.67
C LEU A 29 11.12 4.85 -12.72
N LEU A 30 11.67 5.26 -11.57
CA LEU A 30 12.63 6.38 -11.50
C LEU A 30 13.92 6.10 -12.27
N ASP A 31 14.43 4.87 -12.23
CA ASP A 31 15.64 4.51 -12.94
C ASP A 31 15.44 4.46 -14.45
N LEU A 32 14.27 4.02 -14.91
CA LEU A 32 13.89 4.12 -16.32
C LEU A 32 13.91 5.58 -16.76
N CYS A 33 13.25 6.49 -16.03
CA CYS A 33 13.27 7.93 -16.32
C CYS A 33 14.68 8.52 -16.42
N LYS A 34 15.68 7.98 -15.72
CA LYS A 34 17.07 8.47 -15.75
C LYS A 34 17.91 7.92 -16.90
N ARG A 35 17.62 6.70 -17.37
CA ARG A 35 18.44 5.99 -18.36
C ARG A 35 18.35 6.61 -19.76
N GLY A 36 17.31 7.38 -20.04
CA GLY A 36 17.02 7.95 -21.37
C GLY A 36 16.78 6.85 -22.42
N GLN A 37 16.45 7.25 -23.66
CA GLN A 37 16.22 6.36 -24.82
C GLN A 37 15.44 5.08 -24.48
N ILE A 38 14.26 5.26 -23.90
CA ILE A 38 13.38 4.18 -23.50
C ILE A 38 12.44 3.90 -24.69
N ALA A 39 12.17 2.62 -24.97
CA ALA A 39 11.20 2.28 -26.02
C ALA A 39 9.83 2.88 -25.69
N GLU A 40 9.17 3.42 -26.72
CA GLU A 40 7.83 4.02 -26.60
C GLU A 40 6.87 3.06 -25.90
N GLY A 41 6.09 3.54 -24.92
CA GLY A 41 5.14 2.73 -24.16
C GLY A 41 5.74 1.99 -22.95
N THR A 42 7.06 1.87 -22.82
CA THR A 42 7.69 1.15 -21.69
C THR A 42 7.47 1.89 -20.36
N LEU A 43 7.59 3.22 -20.40
CA LEU A 43 7.41 4.07 -19.22
C LEU A 43 5.95 4.03 -18.74
N GLU A 44 5.01 4.05 -19.67
CA GLU A 44 3.57 3.99 -19.41
C GLU A 44 3.17 2.63 -18.83
N ALA A 45 3.74 1.54 -19.34
CA ALA A 45 3.51 0.19 -18.81
C ALA A 45 4.02 0.05 -17.37
N GLU A 46 5.22 0.55 -17.08
CA GLU A 46 5.81 0.49 -15.73
C GLU A 46 5.08 1.40 -14.76
N ALA A 47 4.64 2.58 -15.21
CA ALA A 47 3.75 3.45 -14.43
C ALA A 47 2.43 2.73 -14.08
N GLY A 48 1.80 2.06 -15.06
CA GLY A 48 0.59 1.26 -14.82
C GLY A 48 0.81 0.18 -13.77
N ALA A 49 1.93 -0.56 -13.87
CA ALA A 49 2.26 -1.62 -12.92
C ALA A 49 2.45 -1.10 -11.48
N VAL A 50 3.05 0.09 -11.29
CA VAL A 50 3.17 0.72 -9.96
C VAL A 50 1.79 1.07 -9.40
N ILE A 51 0.90 1.58 -10.25
CA ILE A 51 -0.44 2.00 -9.86
C ILE A 51 -1.28 0.80 -9.46
N ASP A 52 -1.29 -0.25 -10.27
CA ASP A 52 -2.01 -1.49 -9.99
C ASP A 52 -1.55 -2.09 -8.65
N TYR A 53 -0.24 -2.09 -8.41
CA TYR A 53 0.33 -2.59 -7.16
C TYR A 53 -0.06 -1.71 -5.94
N ALA A 54 -0.10 -0.39 -6.11
CA ALA A 54 -0.54 0.52 -5.04
C ALA A 54 -2.01 0.29 -4.66
N VAL A 55 -2.88 0.07 -5.65
CA VAL A 55 -4.30 -0.24 -5.41
C VAL A 55 -4.46 -1.59 -4.69
N GLU A 56 -3.76 -2.64 -5.14
CA GLU A 56 -3.78 -3.95 -4.46
C GLU A 56 -3.31 -3.84 -3.00
N HIS A 57 -2.29 -3.02 -2.75
CA HIS A 57 -1.81 -2.75 -1.39
C HIS A 57 -2.88 -2.07 -0.53
N PHE A 58 -3.57 -1.05 -1.05
CA PHE A 58 -4.65 -0.38 -0.31
C PHE A 58 -5.79 -1.32 0.02
N ASP A 59 -6.21 -2.16 -0.93
CA ASP A 59 -7.31 -3.10 -0.70
C ASP A 59 -6.96 -4.11 0.41
N ALA A 60 -5.70 -4.57 0.45
CA ALA A 60 -5.20 -5.41 1.52
C ALA A 60 -5.19 -4.69 2.89
N GLU A 61 -4.71 -3.44 2.93
CA GLU A 61 -4.71 -2.64 4.16
C GLU A 61 -6.14 -2.33 4.65
N GLU A 62 -7.04 -1.96 3.74
CA GLU A 62 -8.43 -1.65 4.06
C GLU A 62 -9.17 -2.86 4.62
N TYR A 63 -8.97 -4.03 4.02
CA TYR A 63 -9.48 -5.28 4.54
C TYR A 63 -8.94 -5.57 5.95
N LEU A 64 -7.63 -5.40 6.14
CA LEU A 64 -7.00 -5.58 7.45
C LEU A 64 -7.53 -4.57 8.47
N MET A 65 -7.73 -3.31 8.10
CA MET A 65 -8.29 -2.27 8.96
C MET A 65 -9.71 -2.59 9.41
N GLN A 66 -10.58 -3.06 8.50
CA GLN A 66 -11.93 -3.53 8.83
C GLN A 66 -11.88 -4.73 9.78
N LEU A 67 -11.04 -5.70 9.45
CA LEU A 67 -10.78 -6.86 10.29
C LEU A 67 -10.01 -6.53 11.57
N ALA A 68 -9.48 -5.35 11.74
CA ALA A 68 -8.90 -4.91 13.00
C ALA A 68 -9.84 -3.96 13.76
N GLN A 69 -10.96 -3.54 13.15
CA GLN A 69 -11.80 -2.43 13.65
C GLN A 69 -10.95 -1.20 13.94
N TYR A 70 -10.06 -0.87 13.01
CA TYR A 70 -9.14 0.25 13.14
C TYR A 70 -9.91 1.56 13.33
N PRO A 71 -9.73 2.30 14.45
CA PRO A 71 -10.53 3.47 14.78
C PRO A 71 -10.47 4.60 13.73
N TYR A 72 -9.39 4.68 12.96
CA TYR A 72 -9.17 5.71 11.95
C TYR A 72 -9.45 5.22 10.52
N PHE A 73 -10.15 4.10 10.36
CA PHE A 73 -10.46 3.48 9.07
C PHE A 73 -10.97 4.49 8.02
N ALA A 74 -12.03 5.25 8.35
CA ALA A 74 -12.63 6.19 7.41
C ALA A 74 -11.64 7.29 6.95
N GLN A 75 -10.78 7.76 7.85
CA GLN A 75 -9.77 8.76 7.51
C GLN A 75 -8.68 8.17 6.61
N HIS A 76 -8.28 6.92 6.87
CA HIS A 76 -7.24 6.24 6.08
C HIS A 76 -7.73 5.91 4.68
N VAL A 77 -8.93 5.32 4.54
CA VAL A 77 -9.58 5.04 3.25
C VAL A 77 -9.74 6.31 2.43
N SER A 78 -10.16 7.43 3.05
CA SER A 78 -10.26 8.72 2.35
C SER A 78 -8.94 9.16 1.71
N LYS A 79 -7.78 8.77 2.26
CA LYS A 79 -6.48 9.05 1.63
C LYS A 79 -6.18 8.13 0.46
N HIS A 80 -6.59 6.87 0.53
CA HIS A 80 -6.51 5.97 -0.62
C HIS A 80 -7.41 6.45 -1.75
N ASP A 81 -8.63 6.90 -1.44
CA ASP A 81 -9.55 7.44 -2.44
C ASP A 81 -9.01 8.72 -3.08
N GLU A 82 -8.45 9.65 -2.29
CA GLU A 82 -7.75 10.83 -2.83
C GLU A 82 -6.60 10.45 -3.79
N PHE A 83 -5.92 9.32 -3.56
CA PHE A 83 -4.90 8.82 -4.47
C PHE A 83 -5.51 8.22 -5.74
N ARG A 84 -6.54 7.39 -5.60
CA ARG A 84 -7.27 6.76 -6.72
C ARG A 84 -7.82 7.83 -7.68
N ASP A 85 -8.36 8.93 -7.16
CA ASP A 85 -8.87 10.04 -7.96
C ASP A 85 -7.73 10.81 -8.68
N GLN A 86 -6.64 11.09 -7.96
CA GLN A 86 -5.49 11.79 -8.54
C GLN A 86 -4.81 10.96 -9.63
N ILE A 87 -4.70 9.65 -9.43
CA ILE A 87 -4.03 8.79 -10.39
C ILE A 87 -4.88 8.57 -11.65
N GLU A 88 -6.21 8.51 -11.53
CA GLU A 88 -7.10 8.46 -12.69
C GLU A 88 -6.91 9.69 -13.58
N THR A 89 -6.81 10.88 -12.96
CA THR A 89 -6.53 12.13 -13.68
C THR A 89 -5.20 12.04 -14.44
N VAL A 90 -4.14 11.57 -13.79
CA VAL A 90 -2.81 11.42 -14.41
C VAL A 90 -2.82 10.38 -15.53
N LEU A 91 -3.53 9.27 -15.37
CA LEU A 91 -3.66 8.23 -16.39
C LEU A 91 -4.41 8.73 -17.63
N VAL A 92 -5.46 9.55 -17.46
CA VAL A 92 -6.16 10.20 -18.57
C VAL A 92 -5.21 11.15 -19.31
N GLU A 93 -4.44 11.95 -18.58
CA GLU A 93 -3.47 12.86 -19.18
C GLU A 93 -2.37 12.10 -19.95
N LEU A 94 -1.86 11.00 -19.40
CA LEU A 94 -0.87 10.09 -20.03
C LEU A 94 -1.35 9.51 -21.37
N ARG A 95 -2.64 9.17 -21.46
CA ARG A 95 -3.24 8.58 -22.66
C ARG A 95 -3.56 9.62 -23.74
N THR A 96 -3.91 10.84 -23.33
CA THR A 96 -4.41 11.89 -24.24
C THR A 96 -3.30 12.81 -24.75
N CYS A 97 -2.36 13.15 -23.88
CA CYS A 97 -1.13 13.83 -24.25
C CYS A 97 -0.06 12.73 -24.37
N ARG A 98 0.69 12.63 -25.47
CA ARG A 98 1.89 11.77 -25.47
C ARG A 98 2.85 12.29 -24.42
N TRP A 99 2.87 11.68 -23.24
CA TRP A 99 3.77 12.06 -22.16
C TRP A 99 5.17 11.59 -22.53
N GLY A 100 6.01 12.52 -22.97
CA GLY A 100 7.44 12.28 -23.01
C GLY A 100 8.03 12.15 -21.61
N GLU A 101 9.36 12.06 -21.52
CA GLU A 101 10.11 11.89 -20.27
C GLU A 101 9.68 12.84 -19.13
N VAL A 102 9.29 14.08 -19.45
CA VAL A 102 8.83 15.09 -18.47
C VAL A 102 7.54 14.69 -17.76
N GLY A 103 6.57 14.13 -18.48
CA GLY A 103 5.31 13.69 -17.90
C GLY A 103 5.55 12.53 -16.93
N THR A 104 6.30 11.53 -17.37
CA THR A 104 6.57 10.36 -16.54
C THR A 104 7.42 10.68 -15.33
N LEU A 105 8.38 11.61 -15.44
CA LEU A 105 9.14 12.08 -14.27
C LEU A 105 8.22 12.77 -13.25
N ARG A 106 7.23 13.54 -13.70
CA ARG A 106 6.23 14.15 -12.81
C ARG A 106 5.40 13.08 -12.10
N LEU A 107 4.93 12.05 -12.82
CA LEU A 107 4.20 10.94 -12.21
C LEU A 107 5.07 10.19 -11.20
N ALA A 108 6.29 9.80 -11.58
CA ALA A 108 7.19 9.07 -10.68
C ALA A 108 7.48 9.89 -9.41
N THR A 109 7.66 11.21 -9.54
CA THR A 109 7.85 12.11 -8.40
C THR A 109 6.60 12.18 -7.51
N PHE A 110 5.41 12.28 -8.11
CA PHE A 110 4.14 12.25 -7.40
C PHE A 110 3.97 10.95 -6.60
N LEU A 111 4.18 9.80 -7.24
CA LEU A 111 4.06 8.47 -6.59
C LEU A 111 4.99 8.35 -5.39
N VAL A 112 6.26 8.74 -5.54
CA VAL A 112 7.24 8.73 -4.43
C VAL A 112 6.78 9.62 -3.28
N GLN A 113 6.39 10.86 -3.59
CA GLN A 113 6.02 11.84 -2.57
C GLN A 113 4.77 11.41 -1.82
N TRP A 114 3.72 11.01 -2.54
CA TRP A 114 2.49 10.53 -1.96
C TRP A 114 2.75 9.31 -1.08
N PHE A 115 3.49 8.31 -1.60
CA PHE A 115 3.77 7.09 -0.84
C PHE A 115 4.55 7.40 0.45
N CYS A 116 5.62 8.18 0.37
CA CYS A 116 6.41 8.53 1.56
C CYS A 116 5.56 9.27 2.61
N GLN A 117 4.69 10.20 2.18
CA GLN A 117 3.84 10.96 3.09
C GLN A 117 2.75 10.08 3.71
N HIS A 118 2.08 9.27 2.90
CA HIS A 118 1.02 8.38 3.33
C HIS A 118 1.53 7.39 4.38
N VAL A 119 2.62 6.73 4.04
CA VAL A 119 3.32 5.79 4.90
C VAL A 119 3.65 6.39 6.28
N GLN A 120 4.24 7.58 6.32
CA GLN A 120 4.67 8.20 7.58
C GLN A 120 3.48 8.68 8.42
N ALA A 121 2.41 9.14 7.77
CA ALA A 121 1.28 9.77 8.45
C ALA A 121 0.18 8.79 8.85
N HIS A 122 0.02 7.67 8.13
CA HIS A 122 -1.12 6.76 8.22
C HIS A 122 -0.68 5.33 8.55
N ASP A 123 0.10 4.68 7.69
CA ASP A 123 0.42 3.25 7.82
C ASP A 123 1.20 2.93 9.09
N VAL A 124 2.09 3.83 9.54
CA VAL A 124 2.80 3.65 10.82
C VAL A 124 1.83 3.61 12.00
N LYS A 125 0.72 4.35 11.95
CA LYS A 125 -0.33 4.32 12.99
C LYS A 125 -1.11 3.00 12.92
N LEU A 126 -1.45 2.55 11.71
CA LEU A 126 -2.08 1.24 11.50
C LEU A 126 -1.19 0.12 12.04
N ALA A 127 0.09 0.12 11.69
CA ALA A 127 1.08 -0.83 12.19
C ALA A 127 1.17 -0.87 13.72
N THR A 128 1.20 0.32 14.34
CA THR A 128 1.25 0.45 15.81
C THR A 128 0.01 -0.14 16.45
N PHE A 129 -1.17 0.14 15.90
CA PHE A 129 -2.43 -0.41 16.36
C PHE A 129 -2.48 -1.94 16.25
N LEU A 130 -2.11 -2.48 15.08
CA LEU A 130 -2.07 -3.92 14.83
C LEU A 130 -1.06 -4.62 15.75
N LYS A 131 0.12 -4.03 16.00
CA LYS A 131 1.09 -4.55 16.96
C LYS A 131 0.54 -4.62 18.38
N ALA A 132 -0.14 -3.57 18.85
CA ALA A 132 -0.76 -3.56 20.17
C ALA A 132 -1.82 -4.67 20.31
N MET A 133 -2.56 -4.98 19.23
CA MET A 133 -3.51 -6.10 19.19
C MET A 133 -2.82 -7.46 19.31
N ILE A 134 -1.64 -7.66 18.71
CA ILE A 134 -0.90 -8.93 18.79
C ILE A 134 -0.33 -9.16 20.19
N LEU A 135 0.14 -8.08 20.83
CA LEU A 135 0.81 -8.14 22.14
C LEU A 135 -0.17 -8.19 23.32
N GLU A 136 -1.48 -8.29 23.07
CA GLU A 136 -2.56 -8.31 24.07
C GLU A 136 -2.51 -7.14 25.08
N GLU A 137 -2.10 -5.95 24.64
CA GLU A 137 -2.11 -4.76 25.49
C GLU A 137 -3.54 -4.44 25.97
N PRO A 138 -3.75 -3.91 27.20
CA PRO A 138 -5.07 -3.84 27.83
C PRO A 138 -6.16 -3.14 27.02
N SER A 139 -5.80 -2.09 26.26
CA SER A 139 -6.73 -1.34 25.40
C SER A 139 -7.07 -2.06 24.09
N ALA A 140 -6.21 -2.97 23.63
CA ALA A 140 -6.42 -3.77 22.43
C ALA A 140 -7.10 -5.11 22.74
N SER A 141 -6.94 -5.61 23.97
CA SER A 141 -7.55 -6.84 24.48
C SER A 141 -9.09 -6.80 24.43
N GLU A 142 -9.72 -5.67 24.76
CA GLU A 142 -11.18 -5.53 24.67
C GLU A 142 -11.68 -5.58 23.21
N ALA A 143 -10.99 -4.90 22.30
CA ALA A 143 -11.30 -4.90 20.86
C ALA A 143 -11.09 -6.29 20.23
N LEU A 144 -10.06 -7.02 20.67
CA LEU A 144 -9.79 -8.38 20.21
C LEU A 144 -10.78 -9.39 20.80
N ALA A 145 -11.15 -9.27 22.08
CA ALA A 145 -12.05 -10.16 22.79
C ALA A 145 -13.47 -10.17 22.21
N ALA A 146 -13.92 -9.04 21.64
CA ALA A 146 -15.22 -8.91 20.97
C ALA A 146 -15.32 -9.71 19.65
N ARG A 147 -14.21 -10.29 19.14
CA ARG A 147 -14.15 -10.97 17.84
C ARG A 147 -14.35 -12.48 17.93
N SER A 148 -14.80 -13.06 16.81
CA SER A 148 -14.89 -14.51 16.69
C SER A 148 -13.51 -15.16 16.91
N PRO A 149 -13.44 -16.35 17.55
CA PRO A 149 -12.17 -17.06 17.73
C PRO A 149 -11.43 -17.35 16.42
N ALA A 150 -12.18 -17.57 15.32
CA ALA A 150 -11.61 -17.78 13.99
C ALA A 150 -10.91 -16.52 13.47
N THR A 151 -11.54 -15.35 13.59
CA THR A 151 -10.97 -14.07 13.15
C THR A 151 -9.73 -13.71 13.96
N ARG A 152 -9.73 -13.96 15.28
CA ARG A 152 -8.56 -13.76 16.15
C ARG A 152 -7.39 -14.66 15.74
N SER A 153 -7.66 -15.97 15.61
CA SER A 153 -6.65 -16.96 15.21
C SER A 153 -6.03 -16.63 13.86
N TRP A 154 -6.83 -16.15 12.91
CA TRP A 154 -6.36 -15.76 11.59
C TRP A 154 -5.55 -14.45 11.61
N LEU A 155 -6.00 -13.40 12.31
CA LEU A 155 -5.24 -12.16 12.47
C LEU A 155 -3.87 -12.42 13.10
N CYS A 156 -3.81 -13.24 14.15
CA CYS A 156 -2.53 -13.62 14.76
C CYS A 156 -1.61 -14.35 13.76
N ARG A 157 -2.12 -15.30 12.97
CA ARG A 157 -1.31 -16.00 11.96
C ARG A 157 -0.78 -15.05 10.90
N MET A 158 -1.64 -14.17 10.35
CA MET A 158 -1.23 -13.21 9.33
C MET A 158 -0.18 -12.24 9.87
N LEU A 159 -0.42 -11.64 11.03
CA LEU A 159 0.47 -10.64 11.60
C LEU A 159 1.81 -11.24 12.07
N CYS A 160 1.84 -12.53 12.41
CA CYS A 160 3.08 -13.28 12.68
C CYS A 160 3.77 -13.81 11.41
N GLY A 161 3.27 -13.49 10.21
CA GLY A 161 3.84 -13.95 8.93
C GLY A 161 3.64 -15.44 8.64
N GLN A 162 2.70 -16.09 9.33
CA GLN A 162 2.33 -17.50 9.14
C GLN A 162 1.17 -17.69 8.14
N ALA A 163 0.62 -16.60 7.59
CA ALA A 163 -0.36 -16.60 6.51
C ALA A 163 0.03 -15.58 5.43
N GLY A 164 -0.16 -15.93 4.15
CA GLY A 164 0.29 -15.13 3.02
C GLY A 164 -0.81 -14.29 2.38
N LEU A 165 -0.43 -13.23 1.67
CA LEU A 165 -1.34 -12.30 0.97
C LEU A 165 -2.35 -12.94 0.03
N ARG A 166 -1.99 -14.04 -0.63
CA ARG A 166 -2.93 -14.78 -1.49
C ARG A 166 -4.11 -15.38 -0.73
N GLU A 167 -3.94 -15.71 0.56
CA GLU A 167 -5.06 -16.12 1.41
C GLU A 167 -5.89 -14.92 1.88
N LEU A 168 -5.30 -13.71 1.91
CA LEU A 168 -5.93 -12.45 2.30
C LEU A 168 -6.92 -11.97 1.24
N VAL A 169 -6.51 -11.99 -0.04
CA VAL A 169 -7.35 -11.60 -1.19
C VAL A 169 -8.32 -12.72 -1.60
N ALA A 170 -7.97 -13.99 -1.42
CA ALA A 170 -8.88 -15.10 -1.76
C ALA A 170 -10.05 -15.27 -0.77
N GLN A 171 -9.97 -14.65 0.42
CA GLN A 171 -11.02 -14.68 1.45
C GLN A 171 -11.86 -13.40 1.50
N SER A 172 -11.48 -12.35 0.77
CA SER A 172 -12.38 -11.24 0.49
C SER A 172 -13.30 -11.65 -0.66
N GLU A 173 -14.60 -11.79 -0.40
CA GLU A 173 -15.63 -11.99 -1.43
C GLU A 173 -15.83 -10.72 -2.27
N TRP A 174 -14.76 -10.20 -2.90
CA TRP A 174 -14.74 -8.97 -3.69
C TRP A 174 -14.29 -9.18 -5.15
N VAL A 175 -14.26 -10.43 -5.62
CA VAL A 175 -14.26 -10.72 -7.07
C VAL A 175 -15.65 -11.21 -7.44
N GLY A 176 -16.55 -10.27 -7.74
CA GLY A 176 -17.91 -10.50 -8.22
C GLY A 176 -18.51 -9.23 -8.81
#